data_AF-A0A2M7V060-F1
#
_entry.id   AF-A0A2M7V060-F1
#
_cell.length_a   1.000
_cell.length_b   1.000
_cell.length_c   1.000
_cell.angle_alpha   90.00
_cell.angle_beta   90.00
_cell.angle_gamma   90.00
#
_symmetry.space_group_name_H-M   'P 1'
#
loop_
_entity.id
_entity.type
_entity.pdbx_description
1 polymer ?
#
loop_
_entity_poly.entity_id
_entity_poly.type
_entity_poly.pdbx_seq_one_letter_code
_entity_poly.pdbx_strand_id
1 'polypeptide(L)'
;MFFDEMNEKARKLVVDFFTKNKLLIVSDILKGNDEFPAGWMMVVFKKKKGNPEWCLKHINHVLNTFGRGKVNITDRGSLKVGKITMQRKGGDAGRETSKMLQFKINPMELFKDNR
;
A
#
# COMPACT_ATOMS: atom_id res chain seq x y z
N MET A 1 20.30 0.11 0.93
CA MET A 1 20.13 -0.11 -0.50
C MET A 1 18.67 0.12 -0.88
N PHE A 2 18.43 1.07 -1.78
CA PHE A 2 17.16 1.33 -2.44
C PHE A 2 17.05 0.50 -3.74
N PHE A 3 15.86 0.43 -4.34
CA PHE A 3 15.66 -0.38 -5.56
C PHE A 3 16.36 0.19 -6.80
N ASP A 4 16.55 1.49 -6.87
CA ASP A 4 17.28 2.19 -7.94
C ASP A 4 18.80 1.98 -7.88
N GLU A 5 19.32 1.61 -6.71
CA GLU A 5 20.73 1.21 -6.51
C GLU A 5 21.01 -0.25 -6.92
N MET A 6 19.98 -1.03 -7.25
CA MET A 6 20.13 -2.42 -7.69
C MET A 6 20.38 -2.52 -9.21
N ASN A 7 21.10 -3.55 -9.63
CA ASN A 7 21.25 -3.84 -11.06
C ASN A 7 19.90 -4.16 -11.74
N GLU A 8 19.84 -3.96 -13.06
CA GLU A 8 18.60 -4.10 -13.82
C GLU A 8 17.97 -5.50 -13.72
N LYS A 9 18.79 -6.55 -13.66
CA LYS A 9 18.30 -7.93 -13.51
C LYS A 9 17.58 -8.12 -12.19
N ALA A 10 18.15 -7.66 -11.08
CA ALA A 10 17.53 -7.73 -9.76
C ALA A 10 16.25 -6.89 -9.69
N ARG A 11 16.29 -5.66 -10.23
CA ARG A 11 15.10 -4.80 -10.33
C ARG A 11 13.96 -5.49 -11.09
N LYS A 12 14.28 -6.12 -12.22
CA LYS A 12 13.31 -6.84 -13.04
C LYS A 12 12.70 -8.03 -12.28
N LEU A 13 13.51 -8.84 -11.60
CA LEU A 13 13.02 -9.96 -10.79
C LEU A 13 12.03 -9.50 -9.70
N VAL A 14 12.32 -8.41 -9.00
CA VAL A 14 11.43 -7.84 -7.99
C VAL A 14 10.12 -7.39 -8.64
N VAL A 15 10.18 -6.59 -9.71
CA VAL A 15 8.98 -6.10 -10.39
C VAL A 15 8.14 -7.25 -10.94
N ASP A 16 8.76 -8.26 -11.55
CA ASP A 16 8.07 -9.43 -12.10
C ASP A 16 7.37 -10.24 -11.00
N PHE A 17 8.04 -10.47 -9.86
CA PHE A 17 7.45 -11.16 -8.71
C PHE A 17 6.20 -10.45 -8.20
N PHE A 18 6.30 -9.14 -7.93
CA PHE A 18 5.15 -8.37 -7.43
C PHE A 18 4.06 -8.20 -8.47
N THR A 19 4.40 -8.16 -9.76
CA THR A 19 3.42 -8.11 -10.85
C THR A 19 2.64 -9.42 -10.93
N LYS A 20 3.33 -10.55 -10.91
CA LYS A 20 2.73 -11.89 -10.99
C LYS A 20 1.82 -12.18 -9.79
N ASN A 21 2.21 -11.76 -8.59
CA ASN A 21 1.50 -12.06 -7.35
C ASN A 21 0.63 -10.90 -6.83
N LYS A 22 0.38 -9.88 -7.66
CA LYS A 22 -0.21 -8.61 -7.24
C LYS A 22 -1.54 -8.78 -6.51
N LEU A 23 -2.46 -9.59 -7.05
CA LEU A 23 -3.79 -9.79 -6.46
C LEU A 23 -3.69 -10.41 -5.06
N LEU A 24 -2.85 -11.45 -4.92
CA LEU A 24 -2.62 -12.12 -3.65
C LEU A 24 -2.04 -11.14 -2.61
N ILE A 25 -0.95 -10.45 -2.97
CA ILE A 25 -0.28 -9.50 -2.07
C ILE A 25 -1.23 -8.37 -1.64
N VAL A 26 -1.99 -7.78 -2.58
CA VAL A 26 -2.94 -6.71 -2.26
C VAL A 26 -4.08 -7.21 -1.36
N SER A 27 -4.55 -8.44 -1.59
CA SER A 27 -5.57 -9.07 -0.73
C SER A 27 -5.04 -9.28 0.68
N ASP A 28 -3.87 -9.90 0.83
CA ASP A 28 -3.31 -10.23 2.14
C ASP A 28 -3.05 -8.98 2.98
N ILE A 29 -2.49 -7.91 2.40
CA ILE A 29 -2.14 -6.71 3.16
C ILE A 29 -3.32 -5.78 3.48
N LEU A 30 -4.46 -5.90 2.81
CA LEU A 30 -5.63 -5.02 3.04
C LEU A 30 -6.82 -5.76 3.66
N LYS A 31 -7.06 -7.00 3.25
CA LYS A 31 -8.17 -7.83 3.73
C LYS A 31 -7.71 -8.80 4.82
N GLY A 32 -6.50 -9.35 4.70
CA GLY A 32 -6.09 -10.52 5.47
C GLY A 32 -6.79 -11.80 4.97
N ASN A 33 -6.24 -12.94 5.36
CA ASN A 33 -6.73 -14.27 5.00
C ASN A 33 -6.90 -15.21 6.22
N ASP A 34 -6.77 -14.65 7.42
CA ASP A 34 -6.85 -15.35 8.70
C ASP A 34 -8.28 -15.36 9.27
N GLU A 35 -8.42 -15.69 10.56
CA GLU A 35 -9.70 -15.82 11.28
C GLU A 35 -10.59 -14.56 11.26
N PHE A 36 -9.97 -13.36 11.18
CA PHE A 36 -10.68 -12.08 11.23
C PHE A 36 -10.35 -11.19 10.02
N PRO A 37 -10.78 -11.56 8.80
CA PRO A 37 -10.51 -10.75 7.62
C PRO A 37 -11.37 -9.48 7.64
N ALA A 38 -10.81 -8.37 7.15
CA ALA A 38 -11.53 -7.12 7.04
C ALA A 38 -12.64 -7.21 5.98
N GLY A 39 -13.91 -7.11 6.38
CA GLY A 39 -15.03 -6.98 5.44
C GLY A 39 -15.25 -5.55 4.93
N TRP A 40 -14.81 -4.56 5.71
CA TRP A 40 -15.05 -3.13 5.47
C TRP A 40 -13.84 -2.31 5.89
N MET A 41 -13.65 -1.15 5.26
CA MET A 41 -12.68 -0.14 5.67
C MET A 41 -13.39 1.18 5.95
N MET A 42 -13.24 1.69 7.16
CA MET A 42 -13.67 3.03 7.54
C MET A 42 -12.47 3.97 7.53
N VAL A 43 -12.62 5.12 6.88
CA VAL A 43 -11.63 6.20 6.92
C VAL A 43 -12.29 7.44 7.48
N VAL A 44 -11.66 8.02 8.50
CA VAL A 44 -12.09 9.28 9.12
C VAL A 44 -11.07 10.35 8.83
N PHE A 45 -11.49 11.40 8.13
CA PHE A 45 -10.69 12.59 7.90
C PHE A 45 -10.95 13.62 9.00
N LYS A 46 -10.05 13.62 10.00
CA LYS A 46 -10.07 14.58 11.11
C LYS A 46 -9.49 15.93 10.67
N LYS A 47 -10.37 16.85 10.27
CA LYS A 47 -9.98 18.22 9.90
C LYS A 47 -9.47 19.00 11.11
N LYS A 48 -8.54 19.94 10.89
CA LYS A 48 -8.04 20.83 11.96
C LYS A 48 -9.14 21.77 12.51
N LYS A 49 -10.11 22.13 11.68
CA LYS A 49 -11.28 22.94 12.01
C LYS A 49 -12.52 22.33 11.34
N GLY A 50 -13.66 22.34 12.03
CA GLY A 50 -14.93 21.79 11.54
C GLY A 50 -15.15 20.31 11.85
N ASN A 51 -16.29 19.78 11.40
CA ASN A 51 -16.68 18.40 11.65
C ASN A 51 -15.82 17.40 10.86
N PRO A 52 -15.53 16.21 11.42
CA PRO A 52 -14.85 15.16 10.71
C PRO A 52 -15.71 14.64 9.56
N GLU A 53 -15.07 14.30 8.45
CA GLU A 53 -15.71 13.57 7.36
C GLU A 53 -15.31 12.10 7.44
N TRP A 54 -16.19 11.19 7.04
CA TRP A 54 -15.88 9.77 7.03
C TRP A 54 -16.48 9.08 5.81
N CYS A 55 -15.87 7.96 5.43
CA CYS A 55 -16.45 7.03 4.47
C CYS A 55 -16.28 5.60 4.97
N LEU A 56 -17.28 4.76 4.69
CA LEU A 56 -17.22 3.32 4.92
C LEU A 56 -17.33 2.63 3.57
N LYS A 57 -16.37 1.77 3.24
CA LYS A 57 -16.31 1.08 1.93
C LYS A 57 -16.14 -0.43 2.15
N HIS A 58 -16.85 -1.23 1.36
CA HIS A 58 -16.69 -2.67 1.35
C HIS A 58 -15.28 -3.05 0.91
N ILE A 59 -14.69 -4.11 1.48
CA ILE A 59 -13.30 -4.47 1.22
C ILE A 59 -13.01 -4.71 -0.26
N ASN A 60 -13.94 -5.29 -1.02
CA ASN A 60 -13.76 -5.49 -2.47
C ASN A 60 -13.54 -4.17 -3.23
N HIS A 61 -14.23 -3.09 -2.81
CA HIS A 61 -14.03 -1.77 -3.39
C HIS A 61 -12.65 -1.22 -3.03
N VAL A 62 -12.22 -1.39 -1.78
CA VAL A 62 -10.89 -0.99 -1.29
C VAL A 62 -9.78 -1.71 -2.06
N LEU A 63 -9.90 -3.04 -2.24
CA LEU A 63 -8.97 -3.86 -3.02
C LEU A 63 -8.87 -3.38 -4.46
N ASN A 64 -10.00 -3.08 -5.11
CA ASN A 64 -10.00 -2.56 -6.47
C ASN A 64 -9.33 -1.17 -6.55
N THR A 65 -9.68 -0.26 -5.64
CA THR A 65 -9.19 1.12 -5.62
C THR A 65 -7.68 1.18 -5.42
N PHE A 66 -7.13 0.42 -4.45
CA PHE A 66 -5.70 0.42 -4.16
C PHE A 66 -4.89 -0.55 -5.03
N GLY A 67 -5.51 -1.64 -5.48
CA GLY A 67 -4.90 -2.58 -6.42
C GLY A 67 -4.76 -2.01 -7.83
N ARG A 68 -5.48 -0.96 -8.22
CA ARG A 68 -5.37 -0.36 -9.56
C ARG A 68 -3.99 0.26 -9.83
N GLY A 69 -3.49 0.10 -11.06
CA GLY A 69 -2.20 0.64 -11.54
C GLY A 69 -1.13 -0.43 -11.75
N LYS A 70 0.03 -0.05 -12.32
CA LYS A 70 1.13 -0.99 -12.56
C LYS A 70 1.99 -1.21 -11.30
N VAL A 71 2.82 -2.25 -11.33
CA VAL A 71 3.93 -2.40 -10.39
C VAL A 71 5.15 -1.73 -10.99
N ASN A 72 5.79 -0.82 -10.27
CA ASN A 72 6.99 -0.15 -10.75
C ASN A 72 7.84 0.40 -9.60
N ILE A 73 9.14 0.52 -9.84
CA ILE A 73 10.05 1.26 -8.96
C ILE A 73 9.84 2.75 -9.22
N THR A 74 9.84 3.56 -8.15
CA THR A 74 9.77 5.03 -8.22
C THR A 74 11.16 5.64 -8.38
N ASP A 75 11.21 6.91 -8.78
CA ASP A 75 12.47 7.67 -8.93
C ASP A 75 13.24 7.85 -7.61
N ARG A 76 12.63 7.51 -6.47
CA ARG A 76 13.26 7.52 -5.14
C ARG A 76 13.51 6.11 -4.61
N GLY A 77 13.54 5.12 -5.50
CA GLY A 77 13.92 3.75 -5.18
C GLY A 77 12.96 2.98 -4.26
N SER A 78 11.68 3.39 -4.17
CA SER A 78 10.61 2.61 -3.52
C SER A 78 9.82 1.82 -4.55
N LEU A 79 9.04 0.81 -4.14
CA LEU A 79 8.19 0.04 -5.05
C LEU A 79 6.74 0.51 -4.94
N LYS A 80 6.09 0.77 -6.07
CA LYS A 80 4.64 0.90 -6.17
C LYS A 80 4.04 -0.44 -6.58
N VAL A 81 3.00 -0.86 -5.86
CA VAL A 81 2.15 -2.01 -6.19
C VAL A 81 0.74 -1.46 -6.39
N GLY A 82 0.40 -1.07 -7.61
CA GLY A 82 -0.79 -0.26 -7.85
C GLY A 82 -0.68 1.10 -7.17
N LYS A 83 -1.66 1.48 -6.34
CA LYS A 83 -1.62 2.70 -5.53
C LYS A 83 -0.91 2.53 -4.18
N ILE A 84 -0.44 1.32 -3.85
CA ILE A 84 0.22 1.00 -2.59
C ILE A 84 1.72 1.26 -2.73
N THR A 85 2.34 1.95 -1.77
CA THR A 85 3.80 2.11 -1.69
C THR A 85 4.37 1.06 -0.76
N MET A 86 5.37 0.31 -1.22
CA MET A 86 6.20 -0.57 -0.42
C MET A 86 7.57 0.05 -0.23
N GLN A 87 8.02 0.12 1.01
CA GLN A 87 9.30 0.71 1.40
C GLN A 87 9.88 0.00 2.62
N ARG A 88 11.18 0.18 2.87
CA ARG A 88 11.74 -0.08 4.19
C ARG A 88 11.04 0.83 5.20
N LYS A 89 10.70 0.31 6.40
CA LYS A 89 10.06 1.08 7.47
C LYS A 89 10.87 2.35 7.79
N GLY A 90 12.18 2.19 7.99
CA GLY A 90 13.06 3.29 8.37
C GLY A 90 12.71 3.89 9.74
N GLY A 91 13.52 4.81 10.24
CA GLY A 91 13.28 5.47 11.53
C GLY A 91 13.40 4.54 12.74
N ASP A 92 12.49 4.70 13.71
CA ASP A 92 12.43 3.92 14.96
C ASP A 92 13.73 3.95 15.79
N ALA A 93 14.39 5.11 15.81
CA ALA A 93 15.67 5.34 16.50
C ALA A 93 16.77 4.29 16.15
N GLY A 94 16.72 3.71 14.95
CA GLY A 94 17.70 2.71 14.49
C GLY A 94 17.48 1.30 15.03
N ARG A 95 16.36 1.02 15.72
CA ARG A 95 15.99 -0.33 16.19
C ARG A 95 15.85 -1.31 15.03
N GLU A 96 15.90 -2.61 15.33
CA GLU A 96 15.78 -3.68 14.33
C GLU A 96 14.49 -3.63 13.51
N THR A 97 13.39 -3.16 14.11
CA THR A 97 12.10 -2.90 13.45
C THR A 97 12.24 -1.94 12.26
N SER A 98 13.23 -1.03 12.25
CA SER A 98 13.52 -0.13 11.14
C SER A 98 13.90 -0.86 9.84
N LYS A 99 14.28 -2.15 9.92
CA LYS A 99 14.66 -3.01 8.80
C LYS A 99 13.47 -3.76 8.19
N MET A 100 12.28 -3.68 8.80
CA MET A 100 11.07 -4.31 8.29
C MET A 100 10.58 -3.71 6.98
N LEU A 101 9.86 -4.51 6.20
CA LEU A 101 9.10 -4.07 5.04
C LEU A 101 7.81 -3.39 5.50
N GLN A 102 7.45 -2.27 4.88
CA GLN A 102 6.25 -1.51 5.22
C GLN A 102 5.46 -1.16 3.95
N PHE A 103 4.15 -1.36 4.02
CA PHE A 103 3.19 -0.94 3.00
C PHE A 103 2.44 0.30 3.47
N LYS A 104 2.25 1.27 2.57
CA LYS A 104 1.54 2.52 2.82
C LYS A 104 0.54 2.80 1.71
N ILE A 105 -0.62 3.29 2.10
CA ILE A 105 -1.66 3.80 1.19
C ILE A 105 -1.96 5.25 1.51
N ASN A 106 -2.62 5.95 0.60
CA ASN A 106 -3.29 7.21 0.89
C ASN A 106 -4.80 6.92 1.11
N PRO A 107 -5.29 6.84 2.36
CA PRO A 107 -6.68 6.49 2.64
C PRO A 107 -7.69 7.48 2.04
N MET A 108 -7.27 8.73 1.78
CA MET A 108 -8.13 9.75 1.20
C MET A 108 -8.58 9.44 -0.23
N GLU A 109 -7.94 8.48 -0.91
CA GLU A 109 -8.42 7.99 -2.22
C GLU A 109 -9.85 7.44 -2.14
N LEU A 110 -10.29 6.90 -1.00
CA LEU A 110 -11.64 6.32 -0.83
C LEU A 110 -12.76 7.37 -0.77
N PHE A 111 -12.43 8.65 -0.59
CA PHE A 111 -13.40 9.75 -0.65
C PHE A 111 -13.66 10.23 -2.08
N LYS A 112 -12.83 9.85 -3.06
CA LYS A 112 -12.96 10.36 -4.44
C LYS A 112 -14.15 9.77 -5.19
N ASP A 113 -14.60 8.58 -4.79
CA ASP A 113 -15.74 7.90 -5.42
C ASP A 113 -17.11 8.35 -4.88
N ASN A 114 -17.12 9.30 -3.93
CA ASN A 114 -18.33 9.91 -3.36
C ASN A 114 -18.57 11.35 -3.89
N ARG A 115 -17.86 11.77 -4.93
CA ARG A 115 -18.01 13.10 -5.55
C ARG A 115 -18.42 12.99 -7.00
#